data_AF-A0A0S4JNM0-F1
#
_entry.id   AF-A0A0S4JNM0-F1
#
_cell.length_a   1.000
_cell.length_b   1.000
_cell.length_c   1.000
_cell.angle_alpha   90.00
_cell.angle_beta   90.00
_cell.angle_gamma   90.00
#
_symmetry.space_group_name_H-M   'P 1'
#
loop_
_entity.id
_entity.type
_entity.pdbx_description
1 polymer ?
#
loop_
_entity_poly.entity_id
_entity_poly.type
_entity_poly.pdbx_seq_one_letter_code
_entity_poly.pdbx_strand_id
1 'polypeptide(L)'
;MRLAPLSSASYVRAHSHHFEGENGEDHAFQSQQRVAGINADTIAALPTVALSSTPPKQGRHQTGRKRLSGIQQEVLVLYRNLLRETRKFEDAASRHNITTRIRDEFKEDAAIPRKLLAKIEWKLHYGRNKLEDIKSMRPNSRFRVMS
;
A
#
# COMPACT_ATOMS: atom_id res chain seq x y z
N MET A 1 14.35 31.72 -27.19
CA MET A 1 13.10 30.92 -27.25
C MET A 1 12.75 30.48 -25.84
N ARG A 2 11.71 31.06 -25.22
CA ARG A 2 11.24 30.68 -23.88
C ARG A 2 10.10 29.67 -24.05
N LEU A 3 10.31 28.43 -23.60
CA LEU A 3 9.26 27.42 -23.53
C LEU A 3 8.35 27.75 -22.34
N ALA A 4 7.06 27.90 -22.59
CA ALA A 4 6.06 28.09 -21.54
C ALA A 4 5.90 26.78 -20.72
N PRO A 5 5.65 26.86 -19.41
CA PRO A 5 5.30 25.68 -18.62
C PRO A 5 3.93 25.16 -19.09
N LEU A 6 3.90 23.92 -19.58
CA LEU A 6 2.65 23.23 -19.86
C LEU A 6 1.91 23.04 -18.54
N SER A 7 0.66 23.52 -18.50
CA SER A 7 -0.28 23.32 -17.39
C SER A 7 -0.46 21.83 -17.10
N SER A 8 -0.45 21.44 -15.82
CA SER A 8 -0.61 20.05 -15.34
C SER A 8 -1.84 19.34 -15.91
N ALA A 9 -2.87 20.07 -16.33
CA ALA A 9 -4.06 19.52 -16.96
C ALA A 9 -3.80 18.92 -18.36
N SER A 10 -2.78 19.39 -19.08
CA SER A 10 -2.47 18.94 -20.44
C SER A 10 -1.66 17.64 -20.47
N TYR A 11 -0.95 17.31 -19.39
CA TYR A 11 -0.08 16.13 -19.33
C TYR A 11 -0.87 14.82 -19.13
N VAL A 12 -1.99 14.87 -18.39
CA VAL A 12 -2.87 13.71 -18.16
C VAL A 12 -3.52 13.22 -19.47
N ARG A 13 -3.71 14.10 -20.45
CA ARG A 13 -4.29 13.75 -21.76
C ARG A 13 -3.25 13.24 -22.78
N ALA A 14 -1.96 13.51 -22.59
CA ALA A 14 -0.92 13.19 -23.58
C ALA A 14 -0.28 11.79 -23.44
N HIS A 15 -0.46 11.11 -22.29
CA HIS A 15 0.25 9.84 -22.02
C HIS A 15 -0.67 8.69 -21.57
N SER A 16 -1.89 8.63 -22.13
CA SER A 16 -2.80 7.47 -22.00
C SER A 16 -2.63 6.43 -23.11
N HIS A 17 -1.60 6.54 -23.96
CA HIS A 17 -1.30 5.54 -24.97
C HIS A 17 -0.08 4.70 -24.56
N HIS A 18 -0.29 3.39 -24.58
CA HIS A 18 0.71 2.32 -24.63
C HIS A 18 1.18 1.72 -23.29
N PHE A 19 0.41 0.73 -22.80
CA PHE A 19 0.98 -0.41 -22.08
C PHE A 19 0.09 -1.63 -22.33
N GLU A 20 0.46 -2.45 -23.31
CA GLU A 20 -0.17 -3.74 -23.56
C GLU A 20 0.36 -4.78 -22.57
N GLY A 21 -0.55 -5.62 -22.08
CA GLY A 21 -0.26 -6.75 -21.21
C GLY A 21 -1.32 -7.82 -21.42
N GLU A 22 -1.02 -8.72 -22.34
CA GLU A 22 -1.78 -9.93 -22.62
C GLU A 22 -1.64 -10.98 -21.50
N ASN A 23 -2.65 -11.85 -21.43
CA ASN A 23 -2.67 -13.25 -20.96
C ASN A 23 -3.01 -13.56 -19.49
N GLY A 24 -3.99 -14.46 -19.33
CA GLY A 24 -3.84 -15.61 -18.43
C GLY A 24 -4.94 -15.84 -17.39
N GLU A 25 -6.11 -16.26 -17.85
CA GLU A 25 -6.95 -17.36 -17.36
C GLU A 25 -6.88 -17.83 -15.88
N ASP A 26 -8.08 -17.86 -15.29
CA ASP A 26 -8.70 -18.91 -14.46
C ASP A 26 -7.87 -19.65 -13.40
N HIS A 27 -8.35 -19.62 -12.16
CA HIS A 27 -8.76 -20.83 -11.42
C HIS A 27 -9.54 -20.46 -10.16
N ALA A 28 -10.83 -20.76 -10.19
CA ALA A 28 -11.70 -20.87 -9.02
C ALA A 28 -11.23 -22.03 -8.12
N PHE A 29 -11.14 -21.80 -6.81
CA PHE A 29 -11.02 -22.88 -5.84
C PHE A 29 -12.10 -22.74 -4.76
N GLN A 30 -13.10 -23.60 -4.88
CA GLN A 30 -14.21 -23.77 -3.98
C GLN A 30 -13.86 -24.92 -3.03
N SER A 31 -14.02 -24.73 -1.72
CA SER A 31 -13.91 -25.82 -0.74
C SER A 31 -15.00 -25.69 0.32
N GLN A 32 -16.08 -26.44 0.07
CA GLN A 32 -16.93 -27.08 1.09
C GLN A 32 -16.05 -28.14 1.82
N GLN A 33 -16.29 -28.68 3.03
CA GLN A 33 -17.49 -28.92 3.84
C GLN A 33 -17.05 -29.57 5.19
N ARG A 34 -17.79 -29.27 6.29
CA ARG A 34 -18.27 -30.22 7.35
C ARG A 34 -17.23 -30.89 8.32
N VAL A 35 -17.50 -31.33 9.58
CA VAL A 35 -18.70 -31.69 10.39
C VAL A 35 -18.35 -31.59 11.91
N ALA A 36 -19.38 -31.51 12.78
CA ALA A 36 -19.50 -32.06 14.16
C ALA A 36 -18.56 -31.52 15.26
N GLY A 37 -18.94 -31.41 16.53
CA GLY A 37 -20.08 -31.90 17.28
C GLY A 37 -19.84 -31.51 18.76
N ILE A 38 -20.94 -31.36 19.47
CA ILE A 38 -21.08 -30.82 20.84
C ILE A 38 -20.49 -31.81 21.85
N ASN A 39 -20.00 -31.34 23.00
CA ASN A 39 -20.39 -31.84 24.33
C ASN A 39 -19.97 -30.85 25.42
N ALA A 40 -20.99 -30.34 26.11
CA ALA A 40 -20.88 -29.67 27.40
C ALA A 40 -20.82 -30.75 28.51
N ASP A 41 -20.58 -30.29 29.74
CA ASP A 41 -20.56 -31.05 30.99
C ASP A 41 -19.22 -31.72 31.34
N THR A 42 -18.41 -31.00 32.12
CA THR A 42 -17.88 -31.52 33.40
C THR A 42 -17.46 -30.33 34.26
N ILE A 43 -18.29 -30.04 35.27
CA ILE A 43 -17.97 -29.22 36.44
C ILE A 43 -17.35 -30.17 37.46
N ALA A 44 -16.15 -29.88 37.98
CA ALA A 44 -15.80 -29.95 39.41
C ALA A 44 -14.28 -29.89 39.64
N ALA A 45 -13.94 -29.32 40.79
CA ALA A 45 -12.71 -29.48 41.57
C ALA A 45 -11.49 -28.63 41.18
N LEU A 46 -11.43 -27.44 41.81
CA LEU A 46 -10.17 -26.81 42.22
C LEU A 46 -9.46 -27.69 43.25
N PRO A 47 -8.13 -27.77 43.19
CA PRO A 47 -7.33 -27.69 44.40
C PRO A 47 -6.38 -26.49 44.34
N THR A 48 -6.53 -25.62 45.35
CA THR A 48 -5.59 -24.59 45.74
C THR A 48 -4.24 -25.21 46.08
N VAL A 49 -3.25 -25.06 45.20
CA VAL A 49 -1.83 -25.21 45.53
C VAL A 49 -1.08 -24.03 44.93
N ALA A 50 -0.56 -23.18 45.82
CA ALA A 50 0.29 -22.05 45.49
C ALA A 50 1.60 -22.55 44.87
N LEU A 51 1.84 -22.25 43.59
CA LEU A 51 3.19 -22.23 43.02
C LEU A 51 3.61 -20.78 42.82
N SER A 52 4.62 -20.40 43.58
CA SER A 52 5.47 -19.24 43.33
C SER A 52 6.21 -19.43 41.99
N SER A 53 5.61 -18.98 40.89
CA SER A 53 6.34 -18.76 39.65
C SER A 53 6.59 -17.25 39.54
N THR A 54 7.76 -16.82 40.00
CA THR A 54 8.32 -15.56 39.49
C THR A 54 8.36 -15.68 37.97
N PRO A 55 7.69 -14.77 37.22
CA PRO A 55 7.77 -14.82 35.78
C PRO A 55 9.24 -14.60 35.41
N PRO A 56 9.86 -15.46 34.57
CA PRO A 56 11.15 -15.13 34.02
C PRO A 56 10.97 -13.77 33.33
N LYS A 57 11.80 -12.79 33.73
CA LYS A 57 11.89 -11.51 33.02
C LYS A 57 12.17 -11.85 31.57
N GLN A 58 11.11 -11.87 30.77
CA GLN A 58 11.19 -12.01 29.33
C GLN A 58 12.01 -10.82 28.89
N GLY A 59 13.31 -11.07 28.68
CA GLY A 59 14.16 -10.20 27.89
C GLY A 59 13.43 -10.06 26.58
N ARG A 60 12.71 -8.93 26.45
CA ARG A 60 12.05 -8.54 25.23
C ARG A 60 13.20 -8.34 24.26
N HIS A 61 13.59 -9.41 23.58
CA HIS A 61 14.46 -9.34 22.43
C HIS A 61 13.72 -8.41 21.50
N GLN A 62 14.10 -7.13 21.54
CA GLN A 62 13.71 -6.16 20.53
C GLN A 62 14.29 -6.75 19.27
N THR A 63 13.47 -7.52 18.55
CA THR A 63 13.82 -8.05 17.22
C THR A 63 14.31 -6.84 16.46
N GLY A 64 15.64 -6.74 16.28
CA GLY A 64 16.29 -5.51 15.90
C GLY A 64 15.60 -4.96 14.67
N ARG A 65 14.83 -3.88 14.82
CA ARG A 65 14.04 -3.31 13.74
C ARG A 65 15.06 -2.88 12.70
N LYS A 66 15.22 -3.67 11.63
CA LYS A 66 16.23 -3.41 10.59
C LYS A 66 16.08 -1.95 10.18
N ARG A 67 17.13 -1.15 10.41
CA ARG A 67 17.12 0.27 10.07
C ARG A 67 16.96 0.37 8.56
N LEU A 68 15.93 1.06 8.12
CA LEU A 68 15.68 1.31 6.70
C LEU A 68 16.76 2.25 6.17
N SER A 69 17.27 1.99 4.97
CA SER A 69 18.18 2.92 4.30
C SER A 69 17.47 4.24 3.99
N GLY A 70 18.23 5.32 3.77
CA GLY A 70 17.67 6.64 3.46
C GLY A 70 16.67 6.58 2.29
N ILE A 71 17.05 5.93 1.19
CA ILE A 71 16.17 5.77 0.02
C ILE A 71 14.90 4.97 0.33
N GLN A 72 14.98 3.95 1.20
CA GLN A 72 13.79 3.21 1.64
C GLN A 72 12.85 4.09 2.47
N GLN A 73 13.40 4.95 3.32
CA GLN A 73 12.60 5.92 4.07
C GLN A 73 11.93 6.92 3.14
N GLU A 74 12.64 7.42 2.13
CA GLU A 74 12.08 8.33 1.12
C GLU A 74 10.91 7.70 0.35
N VAL A 75 11.06 6.44 -0.11
CA VAL A 75 9.98 5.70 -0.78
C VAL A 75 8.75 5.60 0.13
N LEU A 76 8.93 5.28 1.42
CA LEU A 76 7.82 5.19 2.38
C LEU A 76 7.21 6.55 2.70
N VAL A 77 8.00 7.63 2.78
CA VAL A 77 7.48 8.99 2.96
C VAL A 77 6.62 9.36 1.75
N LEU A 78 7.11 9.14 0.53
CA LEU A 78 6.39 9.45 -0.69
C LEU A 78 5.06 8.69 -0.77
N TYR A 79 5.09 7.37 -0.55
CA TYR A 79 3.89 6.52 -0.52
C TYR A 79 2.85 7.06 0.47
N ARG A 80 3.26 7.35 1.70
CA ARG A 80 2.35 7.87 2.74
C ARG A 80 1.79 9.23 2.39
N ASN A 81 2.59 10.11 1.77
CA ASN A 81 2.13 11.43 1.38
C ASN A 81 1.08 11.34 0.26
N LEU A 82 1.31 10.51 -0.76
CA LEU A 82 0.32 10.25 -1.82
C LEU A 82 -1.00 9.74 -1.23
N LEU A 83 -0.95 8.78 -0.30
CA LEU A 83 -2.15 8.27 0.38
C LEU A 83 -2.81 9.27 1.33
N ARG A 84 -2.08 10.27 1.83
CA ARG A 84 -2.65 11.31 2.69
C ARG A 84 -3.36 12.37 1.85
N GLU A 85 -2.76 12.79 0.75
CA GLU A 85 -3.33 13.80 -0.14
C GLU A 85 -4.61 13.29 -0.82
N THR A 86 -4.65 12.01 -1.21
CA THR A 86 -5.88 11.39 -1.76
C THR A 86 -7.06 11.42 -0.79
N ARG A 87 -6.84 11.40 0.53
CA ARG A 87 -7.94 11.48 1.51
C ARG A 87 -8.66 12.82 1.52
N LYS A 88 -8.07 13.87 0.95
CA LYS A 88 -8.66 15.22 0.89
C LYS A 88 -9.74 15.35 -0.19
N PHE A 89 -9.87 14.37 -1.09
CA PHE A 89 -10.89 14.39 -2.13
C PHE A 89 -12.25 14.09 -1.52
N GLU A 90 -13.29 14.81 -1.94
CA GLU A 90 -14.66 14.64 -1.46
C GLU A 90 -15.33 13.42 -2.08
N ASP A 91 -15.05 13.14 -3.35
CA ASP A 91 -15.62 12.00 -4.07
C ASP A 91 -14.98 10.67 -3.65
N ALA A 92 -15.80 9.77 -3.11
CA ALA A 92 -15.37 8.47 -2.61
C ALA A 92 -14.82 7.56 -3.73
N ALA A 93 -15.43 7.61 -4.92
CA ALA A 93 -14.98 6.82 -6.05
C ALA A 93 -13.58 7.27 -6.51
N SER A 94 -13.35 8.58 -6.62
CA SER A 94 -12.04 9.15 -6.94
C SER A 94 -10.98 8.78 -5.91
N ARG A 95 -11.30 8.90 -4.60
CA ARG A 95 -10.40 8.46 -3.53
C ARG A 95 -10.00 7.00 -3.69
N HIS A 96 -10.97 6.12 -3.92
CA HIS A 96 -10.74 4.70 -4.10
C HIS A 96 -9.86 4.43 -5.32
N ASN A 97 -10.24 4.97 -6.48
CA ASN A 97 -9.53 4.78 -7.74
C ASN A 97 -8.06 5.20 -7.66
N ILE A 98 -7.79 6.42 -7.14
CA ILE A 98 -6.42 6.92 -7.04
C ILE A 98 -5.64 6.10 -6.00
N THR A 99 -6.25 5.74 -4.87
CA THR A 99 -5.61 4.90 -3.84
C THR A 99 -5.22 3.53 -4.39
N THR A 100 -6.12 2.86 -5.10
CA THR A 100 -5.88 1.55 -5.72
C THR A 100 -4.75 1.66 -6.72
N ARG A 101 -4.79 2.66 -7.61
CA ARG A 101 -3.72 2.87 -8.61
C ARG A 101 -2.35 3.10 -7.97
N ILE A 102 -2.26 3.90 -6.90
CA ILE A 102 -1.01 4.12 -6.15
C ILE A 102 -0.51 2.82 -5.53
N ARG A 103 -1.41 2.00 -4.96
CA ARG A 103 -1.03 0.72 -4.35
C ARG A 103 -0.48 -0.26 -5.38
N ASP A 104 -1.14 -0.35 -6.52
CA ASP A 104 -0.73 -1.26 -7.59
C ASP A 104 0.64 -0.86 -8.15
N GLU A 105 0.86 0.44 -8.39
CA GLU A 105 2.16 0.96 -8.84
C GLU A 105 3.29 0.64 -7.85
N PHE A 106 3.08 0.87 -6.55
CA PHE A 106 4.10 0.56 -5.54
C PHE A 106 4.30 -0.95 -5.33
N LYS A 107 3.27 -1.77 -5.62
CA LYS A 107 3.37 -3.23 -5.60
C LYS A 107 4.19 -3.74 -6.78
N GLU A 108 3.99 -3.18 -7.97
CA GLU A 108 4.81 -3.44 -9.16
C GLU A 108 6.27 -3.02 -8.91
N ASP A 109 6.48 -1.81 -8.37
CA ASP A 109 7.82 -1.27 -8.12
C ASP A 109 8.57 -2.00 -6.99
N ALA A 110 7.88 -2.76 -6.13
CA ALA A 110 8.51 -3.57 -5.10
C ALA A 110 9.42 -4.68 -5.69
N ALA A 111 9.19 -5.08 -6.94
CA ALA A 111 10.04 -6.03 -7.66
C ALA A 111 11.37 -5.43 -8.14
N ILE A 112 11.55 -4.10 -8.08
CA ILE A 112 12.78 -3.43 -8.52
C ILE A 112 13.94 -3.82 -7.60
N PRO A 113 15.04 -4.41 -8.13
CA PRO A 113 16.19 -4.75 -7.32
C PRO A 113 16.81 -3.51 -6.65
N ARG A 114 17.11 -3.61 -5.35
CA ARG A 114 17.68 -2.51 -4.53
C ARG A 114 18.98 -1.91 -5.08
N LYS A 115 19.72 -2.67 -5.90
CA LYS A 115 20.96 -2.23 -6.56
C LYS A 115 20.73 -1.26 -7.72
N LEU A 116 19.51 -1.20 -8.28
CA LEU A 116 19.16 -0.31 -9.38
C LEU A 116 18.79 1.09 -8.86
N LEU A 117 19.74 1.76 -8.21
CA LEU A 117 19.51 3.05 -7.56
C LEU A 117 18.96 4.10 -8.53
N ALA A 118 19.52 4.23 -9.74
CA ALA A 118 19.05 5.19 -10.73
C ALA A 118 17.56 5.00 -11.10
N LYS A 119 17.09 3.75 -11.18
CA LYS A 119 15.66 3.46 -11.45
C LYS A 119 14.79 3.86 -10.26
N ILE A 120 15.25 3.59 -9.04
CA ILE A 120 14.54 3.97 -7.81
C ILE A 120 14.47 5.49 -7.66
N GLU A 121 15.56 6.19 -7.94
CA GLU A 121 15.63 7.66 -7.92
C GLU A 121 14.70 8.29 -8.96
N TRP A 122 14.70 7.76 -10.18
CA TRP A 122 13.77 8.21 -11.21
C TRP A 122 12.32 8.00 -10.78
N LYS A 123 11.98 6.83 -10.21
CA LYS A 123 10.64 6.55 -9.67
C LYS A 123 10.27 7.49 -8.53
N LEU A 124 11.21 7.81 -7.63
CA LEU A 124 11.00 8.80 -6.57
C LEU A 124 10.72 10.20 -7.15
N HIS A 125 11.48 10.63 -8.16
CA HIS A 125 11.25 11.91 -8.82
C HIS A 125 9.88 11.94 -9.51
N TYR A 126 9.56 10.89 -10.28
CA TYR A 126 8.27 10.74 -10.95
C TYR A 126 7.10 10.77 -9.96
N GLY A 127 7.18 10.02 -8.85
CA GLY A 127 6.13 10.01 -7.84
C GLY A 127 6.01 11.33 -7.07
N ARG A 128 7.09 12.11 -6.90
CA ARG A 128 7.01 13.48 -6.36
C ARG A 128 6.24 14.41 -7.29
N ASN A 129 6.47 14.34 -8.60
CA ASN A 129 5.69 15.12 -9.56
C ASN A 129 4.20 14.75 -9.49
N LYS A 130 3.89 13.45 -9.42
CA LYS A 130 2.52 12.96 -9.20
C LYS A 130 1.90 13.46 -7.89
N LEU A 131 2.69 13.57 -6.82
CA LEU A 131 2.22 14.13 -5.55
C LEU A 131 1.84 15.60 -5.69
N GLU A 132 2.66 16.39 -6.39
CA GLU A 132 2.33 17.80 -6.66
C GLU A 132 1.07 17.93 -7.52
N ASP A 133 0.88 17.05 -8.51
CA ASP A 133 -0.36 17.00 -9.28
C ASP A 133 -1.58 16.75 -8.37
N ILE A 134 -1.52 15.73 -7.50
CA ILE A 134 -2.61 15.42 -6.56
C ILE A 134 -2.89 16.58 -5.61
N LYS A 135 -1.85 17.27 -5.11
CA LYS A 135 -2.01 18.46 -4.27
C LYS A 135 -2.66 19.63 -4.99
N SER A 136 -2.38 19.78 -6.29
CA SER A 136 -2.93 20.85 -7.12
C SER A 136 -4.39 20.63 -7.52
N MET A 137 -4.88 19.38 -7.42
CA MET A 137 -6.27 19.03 -7.75
C MET A 137 -7.24 19.64 -6.74
N ARG A 138 -8.41 20.06 -7.24
CA ARG A 138 -9.50 20.56 -6.38
C ARG A 138 -10.12 19.38 -5.60
N PRO A 139 -10.58 19.56 -4.36
CA PRO A 139 -11.19 18.48 -3.57
C PRO A 139 -12.39 17.78 -4.25
N ASN A 140 -13.13 18.50 -5.08
CA ASN A 140 -14.28 18.01 -5.85
C ASN A 140 -13.91 17.40 -7.22
N SER A 141 -12.62 17.24 -7.52
CA SER A 141 -12.18 16.67 -8.79
C SER A 141 -12.60 15.21 -8.89
N ARG A 142 -13.31 14.86 -9.98
CA ARG A 142 -13.72 13.48 -10.25
C ARG A 142 -12.66 12.78 -11.10
N PHE A 143 -12.01 11.79 -10.51
CA PHE A 143 -11.06 10.90 -11.18
C PHE A 143 -11.80 9.66 -11.70
N ARG A 144 -11.98 9.61 -13.02
CA ARG A 144 -12.42 8.39 -13.72
C ARG A 144 -11.17 7.66 -14.22
N VAL A 145 -10.91 6.48 -13.68
CA VAL A 145 -10.01 5.51 -14.33
C VAL A 145 -10.80 4.94 -15.51
N MET A 146 -10.27 5.08 -16.73
CA MET A 146 -10.81 4.36 -17.88
C MET A 146 -10.29 2.93 -17.79
N SER A 147 -11.23 1.98 -17.73
CA SER A 147 -10.99 0.53 -17.66
C SER A 147 -10.55 0.00 -19.01
#